data_AF-A0A5M3MUF5-F1
#
_entry.id   AF-A0A5M3MUF5-F1
#
_cell.length_a   1.000
_cell.length_b   1.000
_cell.length_c   1.000
_cell.angle_alpha   90.00
_cell.angle_beta   90.00
_cell.angle_gamma   90.00
#
_symmetry.space_group_name_H-M   'P 1'
#
loop_
_entity.id
_entity.type
_entity.pdbx_description
1 polymer ?
#
loop_
_entity_poly.entity_id
_entity_poly.type
_entity_poly.pdbx_seq_one_letter_code
_entity_poly.pdbx_strand_id
1 'polypeptide(L)'
;MLLAPYALEECLLQLPHLKGKRSNVRTLIDPSDHQNVPRATKLIKAVISLKDEVERDELSPTQMKELTGYILLGELFNALLDPFINPSTSLSERLQLLSTYAHLAFALFKLHGPSFMTGQLYSDTQSLVKCCYFMVAQQQILDDSQPMFLHLIGSDRLEEQFCELRTETHDRNCDTLQVCERLSTSAERVSVYSRHPSWRKSYRRMSYTGREDEVDHVNPTFFTGNLIVCNVDLQGVWDLGRSNA
;
A
#
# COMPACT_ATOMS: atom_id res chain seq x y z
N MET A 1 16.12 13.63 7.41
CA MET A 1 15.10 14.65 7.18
C MET A 1 13.77 14.09 7.67
N LEU A 2 13.53 14.14 8.98
CA LEU A 2 12.16 14.00 9.49
C LEU A 2 11.39 15.17 8.89
N LEU A 3 10.32 14.88 8.15
CA LEU A 3 9.47 15.87 7.50
C LEU A 3 9.14 16.95 8.54
N ALA A 4 9.61 18.18 8.34
CA ALA A 4 9.20 19.28 9.19
C ALA A 4 7.68 19.40 9.01
N PRO A 5 6.85 19.11 10.04
CA PRO A 5 5.40 18.97 9.85
C PRO A 5 4.78 20.22 9.25
N TYR A 6 5.35 21.38 9.60
CA TYR A 6 4.98 22.68 9.06
C TYR A 6 5.29 22.83 7.56
N ALA A 7 6.47 22.43 7.09
CA ALA A 7 6.83 22.54 5.67
C ALA A 7 5.97 21.60 4.80
N LEU A 8 5.63 20.42 5.33
CA LEU A 8 4.70 19.50 4.66
C LEU A 8 3.28 20.08 4.62
N GLU A 9 2.81 20.69 5.71
CA GLU A 9 1.51 21.38 5.75
C GLU A 9 1.43 22.47 4.67
N GLU A 10 2.44 23.32 4.55
CA GLU A 10 2.48 24.40 3.55
C GLU A 10 2.52 23.87 2.11
N CYS A 11 3.26 22.79 1.86
CA CYS A 11 3.29 22.16 0.53
C CYS A 11 1.94 21.53 0.17
N LEU A 12 1.31 20.80 1.10
CA LEU A 12 0.01 20.18 0.86
C LEU A 12 -1.10 21.22 0.66
N LEU A 13 -0.99 22.40 1.26
CA LEU A 13 -1.91 23.52 1.04
C LEU A 13 -1.82 24.12 -0.38
N GLN A 14 -0.79 23.80 -1.16
CA GLN A 14 -0.70 24.20 -2.57
C GLN A 14 -1.59 23.34 -3.48
N LEU A 15 -2.01 22.16 -3.04
CA LEU A 15 -2.86 21.27 -3.83
C LEU A 15 -4.27 21.89 -4.02
N PRO A 16 -4.82 21.94 -5.24
CA PRO A 16 -6.11 22.59 -5.51
C PRO A 16 -7.25 22.11 -4.61
N HIS A 17 -7.28 20.81 -4.30
CA HIS A 17 -8.34 20.19 -3.51
C HIS A 17 -8.18 20.41 -1.98
N LEU A 18 -6.98 20.81 -1.51
CA LEU A 18 -6.66 21.11 -0.11
C LEU A 18 -6.41 22.61 0.16
N LYS A 19 -6.30 23.43 -0.88
CA LYS A 19 -6.08 24.88 -0.79
C LYS A 19 -7.13 25.52 0.12
N GLY A 20 -6.67 26.24 1.14
CA GLY A 20 -7.52 26.90 2.15
C GLY A 20 -8.13 25.98 3.22
N LYS A 21 -7.90 24.65 3.17
CA LYS A 21 -8.46 23.67 4.12
C LYS A 21 -7.44 23.22 5.16
N ARG A 22 -6.82 24.18 5.87
CA ARG A 22 -5.74 23.91 6.83
C ARG A 22 -6.12 22.91 7.94
N SER A 23 -7.37 22.95 8.41
CA SER A 23 -7.87 21.95 9.37
C SER A 23 -7.76 20.53 8.84
N ASN A 24 -8.11 20.31 7.56
CA ASN A 24 -8.09 18.99 6.94
C ASN A 24 -6.65 18.49 6.76
N VAL A 25 -5.73 19.37 6.35
CA VAL A 25 -4.31 19.05 6.24
C VAL A 25 -3.75 18.65 7.60
N ARG A 26 -4.08 19.39 8.67
CA ARG A 26 -3.67 19.05 10.03
C ARG A 26 -4.20 17.69 10.48
N THR A 27 -5.46 17.37 10.18
CA THR A 27 -6.02 16.05 10.44
C THR A 27 -5.28 14.95 9.68
N LEU A 28 -4.87 15.20 8.44
CA LEU A 28 -4.13 14.24 7.60
C LEU A 28 -2.72 13.94 8.14
N ILE A 29 -2.01 14.95 8.65
CA ILE A 29 -0.64 14.79 9.18
C ILE A 29 -0.59 14.44 10.67
N ASP A 30 -1.74 14.38 11.35
CA ASP A 30 -1.81 14.10 12.78
C ASP A 30 -1.45 12.63 13.09
N PRO A 31 -0.39 12.35 13.86
CA PRO A 31 0.05 11.00 14.18
C PRO A 31 -0.77 10.30 15.29
N SER A 32 -1.78 10.96 15.87
CA SER A 32 -2.54 10.45 17.04
C SER A 32 -3.11 9.03 16.86
N ASP A 33 -3.77 8.79 15.73
CA ASP A 33 -4.32 7.49 15.33
C ASP A 33 -3.40 6.81 14.29
N HIS A 34 -2.37 6.13 14.79
CA HIS A 34 -1.37 5.43 14.00
C HIS A 34 -1.90 4.16 13.31
N GLN A 35 -3.13 3.72 13.61
CA GLN A 35 -3.77 2.54 13.01
C GLN A 35 -4.73 2.90 11.87
N ASN A 36 -4.86 4.19 11.54
CA ASN A 36 -5.79 4.67 10.52
C ASN A 36 -5.23 4.52 9.09
N VAL A 37 -5.34 3.32 8.52
CA VAL A 37 -4.89 3.01 7.16
C VAL A 37 -5.49 3.93 6.09
N PRO A 38 -6.82 4.24 6.09
CA PRO A 38 -7.38 5.16 5.10
C PRO A 38 -6.76 6.56 5.15
N ARG A 39 -6.50 7.07 6.36
CA ARG A 39 -5.87 8.39 6.53
C ARG A 39 -4.42 8.41 6.07
N ALA A 40 -3.65 7.37 6.38
CA ALA A 40 -2.28 7.22 5.89
C ALA A 40 -2.25 7.17 4.36
N THR A 41 -3.17 6.42 3.75
CA THR A 41 -3.29 6.30 2.29
C THR A 41 -3.66 7.64 1.64
N LYS A 42 -4.56 8.42 2.24
CA LYS A 42 -4.89 9.79 1.80
C LYS A 42 -3.68 10.71 1.81
N LEU A 43 -2.91 10.68 2.90
CA LEU A 43 -1.72 11.50 3.03
C LEU A 43 -0.69 11.14 1.95
N ILE A 44 -0.44 9.84 1.75
CA ILE A 44 0.47 9.36 0.71
C ILE A 44 0.02 9.82 -0.68
N LYS A 45 -1.26 9.60 -1.02
CA LYS A 45 -1.82 10.05 -2.31
C LYS A 45 -1.69 11.56 -2.52
N ALA A 46 -1.92 12.36 -1.48
CA ALA A 46 -1.73 13.80 -1.55
C ALA A 46 -0.26 14.17 -1.83
N VAL A 47 0.70 13.49 -1.18
CA VAL A 47 2.13 13.71 -1.45
C VAL A 47 2.50 13.29 -2.89
N ILE A 48 1.94 12.20 -3.41
CA ILE A 48 2.13 11.77 -4.80
C ILE A 48 1.62 12.84 -5.79
N SER A 49 0.44 13.40 -5.53
CA SER A 49 -0.17 14.46 -6.37
C SER A 49 0.65 15.75 -6.46
N LEU A 50 1.61 16.00 -5.55
CA LEU A 50 2.41 17.24 -5.55
C LEU A 50 3.19 17.45 -6.85
N LYS A 51 3.60 16.36 -7.52
CA LYS A 51 4.36 16.43 -8.78
C LYS A 51 3.58 17.10 -9.90
N ASP A 52 2.28 16.80 -9.97
CA ASP A 52 1.41 17.07 -11.10
C ASP A 52 0.44 18.23 -10.85
N GLU A 53 0.03 18.44 -9.58
CA GLU A 53 -1.04 19.40 -9.23
C GLU A 53 -0.53 20.74 -8.68
N VAL A 54 0.76 20.87 -8.35
CA VAL A 54 1.31 22.13 -7.79
C VAL A 54 1.81 23.05 -8.91
N GLU A 55 1.26 24.27 -8.96
CA GLU A 55 1.73 25.34 -9.83
C GLU A 55 3.10 25.85 -9.38
N ARG A 56 4.07 25.87 -10.31
CA ARG A 56 5.48 26.17 -10.00
C ARG A 56 5.85 27.64 -10.19
N ASP A 57 5.06 28.37 -10.98
CA ASP A 57 5.40 29.73 -11.43
C ASP A 57 5.41 30.75 -10.29
N GLU A 58 4.70 30.48 -9.19
CA GLU A 58 4.60 31.38 -8.03
C GLU A 58 5.54 31.00 -6.86
N LEU A 59 6.32 29.92 -7.00
CA LEU A 59 7.15 29.41 -5.90
C LEU A 59 8.52 30.10 -5.84
N SER A 60 8.91 30.50 -4.63
CA SER A 60 10.27 30.98 -4.37
C SER A 60 11.31 29.86 -4.57
N PRO A 61 12.60 30.18 -4.81
CA PRO A 61 13.65 29.16 -4.95
C PRO A 61 13.75 28.20 -3.76
N THR A 62 13.48 28.68 -2.54
CA THR A 62 13.45 27.85 -1.33
C THR A 62 12.28 26.86 -1.35
N GLN A 63 11.08 27.34 -1.69
CA GLN A 63 9.89 26.48 -1.81
C GLN A 63 10.03 25.46 -2.93
N MET A 64 10.68 25.84 -4.04
CA MET A 64 10.99 24.91 -5.13
C MET A 64 11.93 23.78 -4.68
N LYS A 65 12.94 24.09 -3.87
CA LYS A 65 13.85 23.09 -3.32
C LYS A 65 13.13 22.14 -2.36
N GLU A 66 12.26 22.66 -1.50
CA GLU A 66 11.43 21.86 -0.60
C GLU A 66 10.47 20.96 -1.37
N LEU A 67 9.74 21.51 -2.34
CA LEU A 67 8.84 20.78 -3.23
C LEU A 67 9.56 19.64 -3.94
N THR A 68 10.79 19.86 -4.43
CA THR A 68 11.58 18.81 -5.09
C THR A 68 11.82 17.61 -4.15
N GLY A 69 12.09 17.87 -2.87
CA GLY A 69 12.22 16.81 -1.87
C GLY A 69 10.93 16.04 -1.63
N TYR A 70 9.79 16.73 -1.59
CA TYR A 70 8.47 16.10 -1.45
C TYR A 70 8.04 15.34 -2.71
N ILE A 71 8.42 15.81 -3.91
CA ILE A 71 8.19 15.09 -5.17
C ILE A 71 8.96 13.77 -5.15
N LEU A 72 10.24 13.79 -4.76
CA LEU A 72 11.03 12.56 -4.63
C LEU A 72 10.42 11.59 -3.61
N LEU A 73 9.92 12.11 -2.49
CA LEU A 73 9.18 11.31 -1.50
C LEU A 73 7.87 10.75 -2.07
N GLY A 74 7.15 11.53 -2.88
CA GLY A 74 5.96 11.09 -3.59
C GLY A 74 6.25 9.98 -4.59
N GLU A 75 7.34 10.09 -5.36
CA GLU A 75 7.76 9.04 -6.30
C GLU A 75 8.11 7.74 -5.57
N LEU A 76 8.84 7.84 -4.45
CA LEU A 76 9.11 6.70 -3.58
C LEU A 76 7.80 6.06 -3.06
N PHE A 77 6.87 6.86 -2.54
CA PHE A 77 5.61 6.32 -2.04
C PHE A 77 4.73 5.73 -3.13
N ASN A 78 4.71 6.34 -4.33
CA ASN A 78 3.98 5.78 -5.47
C ASN A 78 4.53 4.42 -5.87
N ALA A 79 5.86 4.28 -5.92
CA ALA A 79 6.55 3.04 -6.22
C ALA A 79 6.26 1.92 -5.20
N LEU A 80 5.94 2.27 -3.95
CA LEU A 80 5.50 1.32 -2.93
C LEU A 80 4.00 1.02 -2.98
N LEU A 81 3.16 2.05 -3.13
CA LEU A 81 1.71 1.95 -2.93
C LEU A 81 0.97 1.45 -4.17
N ASP A 82 1.26 2.01 -5.36
CA ASP A 82 0.57 1.69 -6.62
C ASP A 82 0.55 0.17 -6.94
N PRO A 83 1.63 -0.60 -6.68
CA PRO A 83 1.63 -2.05 -6.85
C PRO A 83 0.50 -2.80 -6.16
N PHE A 84 -0.04 -2.28 -5.06
CA PHE A 84 -1.08 -2.94 -4.28
C PHE A 84 -2.48 -2.44 -4.61
N ILE A 85 -2.60 -1.20 -5.10
CA ILE A 85 -3.88 -0.49 -5.15
C ILE A 85 -4.39 -0.28 -6.57
N ASN A 86 -3.53 -0.32 -7.57
CA ASN A 86 -3.92 0.00 -8.93
C ASN A 86 -4.48 -1.26 -9.64
N PRO A 87 -5.76 -1.27 -10.04
CA PRO A 87 -6.35 -2.45 -10.67
C PRO A 87 -5.84 -2.70 -12.09
N SER A 88 -5.43 -1.66 -12.81
CA SER A 88 -5.08 -1.77 -14.24
C SER A 88 -3.62 -2.15 -14.49
N THR A 89 -2.73 -2.06 -13.49
CA THR A 89 -1.31 -2.38 -13.66
C THR A 89 -1.06 -3.88 -13.74
N SER A 90 -0.23 -4.28 -14.70
CA SER A 90 0.22 -5.66 -14.85
C SER A 90 1.16 -6.07 -13.72
N LEU A 91 1.32 -7.38 -13.49
CA LEU A 91 2.22 -7.89 -12.45
C LEU A 91 3.68 -7.46 -12.71
N SER A 92 4.11 -7.39 -13.96
CA SER A 92 5.45 -6.92 -14.34
C SER A 92 5.66 -5.45 -13.97
N GLU A 93 4.70 -4.56 -14.27
CA GLU A 93 4.77 -3.14 -13.89
C GLU A 93 4.77 -2.96 -12.36
N ARG A 94 3.97 -3.76 -11.65
CA ARG A 94 3.94 -3.76 -10.18
C ARG A 94 5.29 -4.13 -9.60
N LEU A 95 5.93 -5.20 -10.10
CA LEU A 95 7.26 -5.62 -9.65
C LEU A 95 8.35 -4.62 -10.03
N GLN A 96 8.23 -3.98 -11.20
CA GLN A 96 9.12 -2.90 -11.61
C GLN A 96 9.03 -1.73 -10.63
N LEU A 97 7.83 -1.28 -10.27
CA LEU A 97 7.61 -0.24 -9.26
C LEU A 97 8.20 -0.63 -7.89
N LEU A 98 7.98 -1.87 -7.44
CA LEU A 98 8.58 -2.36 -6.19
C LEU A 98 10.12 -2.41 -6.25
N SER A 99 10.71 -2.72 -7.41
CA SER A 99 12.16 -2.60 -7.61
C SER A 99 12.61 -1.14 -7.58
N THR A 100 11.90 -0.22 -8.23
CA THR A 100 12.17 1.23 -8.14
C THR A 100 12.15 1.69 -6.68
N TYR A 101 11.15 1.28 -5.92
CA TYR A 101 11.07 1.56 -4.49
C TYR A 101 12.30 1.03 -3.74
N ALA A 102 12.67 -0.24 -3.95
CA ALA A 102 13.79 -0.86 -3.25
C ALA A 102 15.10 -0.10 -3.47
N HIS A 103 15.37 0.31 -4.71
CA HIS A 103 16.59 1.04 -5.08
C HIS A 103 16.57 2.50 -4.57
N LEU A 104 15.45 3.22 -4.73
CA LEU A 104 15.30 4.57 -4.18
C LEU A 104 15.42 4.58 -2.65
N ALA A 105 14.73 3.67 -1.97
CA ALA A 105 14.79 3.53 -0.52
C ALA A 105 16.22 3.23 -0.05
N PHE A 106 16.94 2.35 -0.76
CA PHE A 106 18.34 2.07 -0.47
C PHE A 106 19.23 3.31 -0.63
N ALA A 107 19.10 4.05 -1.74
CA ALA A 107 19.89 5.25 -1.98
C ALA A 107 19.64 6.31 -0.91
N LEU A 108 18.37 6.60 -0.60
CA LEU A 108 17.97 7.57 0.43
C LEU A 108 18.40 7.14 1.83
N PHE A 109 18.23 5.86 2.18
CA PHE A 109 18.67 5.34 3.47
C PHE A 109 20.19 5.34 3.60
N LYS A 110 20.94 5.06 2.52
CA LYS A 110 22.41 5.16 2.52
C LYS A 110 22.90 6.60 2.71
N LEU A 111 22.21 7.59 2.13
CA LEU A 111 22.57 9.00 2.21
C LEU A 111 22.18 9.66 3.55
N HIS A 112 21.04 9.29 4.10
CA HIS A 112 20.45 9.98 5.26
C HIS A 112 20.25 9.10 6.49
N GLY A 113 20.43 7.78 6.36
CA GLY A 113 20.33 6.82 7.46
C GLY A 113 19.00 6.88 8.20
N PRO A 114 19.03 6.66 9.53
CA PRO A 114 17.85 6.72 10.39
C PRO A 114 17.10 8.07 10.39
N SER A 115 17.74 9.14 9.89
CA SER A 115 17.07 10.45 9.79
C SER A 115 16.03 10.49 8.67
N PHE A 116 16.07 9.55 7.71
CA PHE A 116 15.10 9.46 6.63
C PHE A 116 13.95 8.50 6.97
N MET A 117 14.27 7.27 7.36
CA MET A 117 13.32 6.29 7.88
C MET A 117 13.98 5.43 8.95
N THR A 118 13.18 4.85 9.85
CA THR A 118 13.72 3.95 10.88
C THR A 118 14.33 2.71 10.24
N GLY A 119 15.36 2.13 10.87
CA GLY A 119 15.96 0.88 10.39
C GLY A 119 14.94 -0.26 10.33
N GLN A 120 13.96 -0.27 11.25
CA GLN A 120 12.84 -1.21 11.24
C GLN A 120 11.98 -1.03 9.99
N LEU A 121 11.50 0.18 9.72
CA LEU A 121 10.67 0.45 8.54
C LEU A 121 11.41 0.10 7.24
N TYR A 122 12.69 0.47 7.13
CA TYR A 122 13.52 0.10 5.98
C TYR A 122 13.62 -1.42 5.81
N SER A 123 13.92 -2.15 6.89
CA SER A 123 14.04 -3.61 6.86
C SER A 123 12.72 -4.27 6.45
N ASP A 124 11.61 -3.79 7.00
CA ASP A 124 10.28 -4.36 6.77
C ASP A 124 9.83 -4.13 5.32
N THR A 125 10.01 -2.93 4.78
CA THR A 125 9.59 -2.64 3.40
C THR A 125 10.49 -3.31 2.36
N GLN A 126 11.80 -3.45 2.61
CA GLN A 126 12.70 -4.25 1.76
C GLN A 126 12.33 -5.73 1.81
N SER A 127 11.96 -6.23 2.99
CA SER A 127 11.48 -7.61 3.16
C SER A 127 10.17 -7.85 2.43
N LEU A 128 9.26 -6.85 2.41
CA LEU A 128 8.03 -6.89 1.62
C LEU A 128 8.32 -6.98 0.12
N VAL A 129 9.22 -6.15 -0.42
CA VAL A 129 9.62 -6.24 -1.84
C VAL A 129 10.20 -7.61 -2.14
N LYS A 130 11.15 -8.08 -1.31
CA LYS A 130 11.74 -9.42 -1.44
C LYS A 130 10.65 -10.50 -1.45
N CYS A 131 9.73 -10.46 -0.51
CA CYS A 131 8.63 -11.43 -0.41
C CYS A 131 7.81 -11.47 -1.71
N CYS A 132 7.44 -10.31 -2.27
CA CYS A 132 6.71 -10.24 -3.53
C CYS A 132 7.44 -10.96 -4.67
N TYR A 133 8.76 -10.71 -4.83
CA TYR A 133 9.56 -11.38 -5.85
C TYR A 133 9.67 -12.89 -5.63
N PHE A 134 9.92 -13.32 -4.39
CA PHE A 134 10.02 -14.73 -4.04
C PHE A 134 8.71 -15.47 -4.27
N MET A 135 7.58 -14.87 -3.90
CA MET A 135 6.26 -15.48 -4.08
C MET A 135 5.90 -15.61 -5.56
N VAL A 136 6.26 -14.63 -6.40
CA VAL A 136 6.09 -14.74 -7.88
C VAL A 136 6.97 -15.85 -8.44
N ALA A 137 8.24 -15.91 -8.05
CA ALA A 137 9.15 -16.98 -8.48
C ALA A 137 8.63 -18.38 -8.05
N GLN A 138 8.12 -18.48 -6.83
CA GLN A 138 7.51 -19.72 -6.33
C GLN A 138 6.28 -20.09 -7.14
N GLN A 139 5.40 -19.13 -7.44
CA GLN A 139 4.21 -19.37 -8.25
C GLN A 139 4.57 -19.81 -9.68
N GLN A 140 5.61 -19.23 -10.29
CA GLN A 140 6.11 -19.66 -11.60
C GLN A 140 6.58 -21.13 -11.62
N ILE A 141 7.09 -21.65 -10.50
CA ILE A 141 7.51 -23.05 -10.38
C ILE A 141 6.30 -23.97 -10.14
N LEU A 142 5.31 -23.51 -9.37
CA LEU A 142 4.15 -24.32 -8.98
C LEU A 142 3.08 -24.40 -10.08
N ASP A 143 2.64 -23.25 -10.59
CA ASP A 143 1.67 -23.12 -11.69
C ASP A 143 1.81 -21.72 -12.29
N ASP A 144 2.47 -21.65 -13.44
CA ASP A 144 2.79 -20.39 -14.11
C ASP A 144 1.59 -19.75 -14.84
N SER A 145 0.50 -20.50 -15.00
CA SER A 145 -0.69 -20.10 -15.75
C SER A 145 -1.67 -19.27 -14.92
N GLN A 146 -1.51 -19.25 -13.60
CA GLN A 146 -2.44 -18.58 -12.68
C GLN A 146 -2.11 -17.10 -12.47
N PRO A 147 -3.13 -16.26 -12.26
CA PRO A 147 -2.93 -14.89 -11.85
C PRO A 147 -2.45 -14.83 -10.39
N MET A 148 -1.57 -13.88 -10.10
CA MET A 148 -1.11 -13.61 -8.74
C MET A 148 -1.44 -12.17 -8.32
N PHE A 149 -2.00 -12.04 -7.13
CA PHE A 149 -2.47 -10.76 -6.58
C PHE A 149 -1.59 -10.34 -5.39
N LEU A 150 -0.73 -9.34 -5.57
CA LEU A 150 0.24 -8.92 -4.54
C LEU A 150 -0.42 -8.43 -3.24
N HIS A 151 -1.59 -7.80 -3.32
CA HIS A 151 -2.32 -7.33 -2.13
C HIS A 151 -2.80 -8.48 -1.23
N LEU A 152 -2.93 -9.71 -1.76
CA LEU A 152 -3.31 -10.88 -0.96
C LEU A 152 -2.14 -11.50 -0.19
N ILE A 153 -0.91 -11.01 -0.37
CA ILE A 153 0.26 -11.45 0.42
C ILE A 153 0.18 -10.94 1.87
N GLY A 154 -0.62 -9.88 2.11
CA GLY A 154 -0.82 -9.27 3.42
C GLY A 154 -1.65 -10.10 4.40
N SER A 155 -1.89 -9.51 5.59
CA SER A 155 -2.63 -10.12 6.70
C SER A 155 -4.13 -9.85 6.68
N ASP A 156 -4.68 -9.12 5.71
CA ASP A 156 -6.08 -8.68 5.70
C ASP A 156 -7.07 -9.83 5.93
N ARG A 157 -6.84 -11.00 5.31
CA ARG A 157 -7.69 -12.18 5.50
C ARG A 157 -7.64 -12.74 6.91
N LEU A 158 -6.50 -12.63 7.58
CA LEU A 158 -6.33 -13.02 8.98
C LEU A 158 -6.99 -11.99 9.90
N GLU A 159 -6.93 -10.71 9.56
CA GLU A 159 -7.63 -9.63 10.28
C GLU A 159 -9.15 -9.78 10.18
N GLU A 160 -9.69 -10.19 9.02
CA GLU A 160 -11.10 -10.59 8.89
C GLU A 160 -11.47 -11.70 9.87
N GLN A 161 -10.63 -12.73 10.03
CA GLN A 161 -10.87 -13.82 10.98
C GLN A 161 -10.84 -13.33 12.43
N PHE A 162 -9.91 -12.45 12.79
CA PHE A 162 -9.89 -11.84 14.12
C PHE A 162 -11.09 -10.92 14.35
N CYS A 163 -11.58 -10.23 13.32
CA CYS A 163 -12.80 -9.43 13.40
C CYS A 163 -14.02 -10.33 13.64
N GLU A 164 -14.15 -11.45 12.92
CA GLU A 164 -15.21 -12.44 13.16
C GLU A 164 -15.16 -12.94 14.62
N LEU A 165 -13.99 -13.33 15.12
CA LEU A 165 -13.81 -13.80 16.49
C LEU A 165 -14.28 -12.79 17.55
N ARG A 166 -14.03 -11.50 17.32
CA ARG A 166 -14.41 -10.41 18.24
C ARG A 166 -15.87 -9.99 18.12
N THR A 167 -16.54 -10.36 17.04
CA THR A 167 -17.93 -9.95 16.75
C THR A 167 -18.93 -11.10 16.83
N GLU A 168 -18.46 -12.35 16.89
CA GLU A 168 -19.29 -13.56 17.00
C GLU A 168 -20.16 -13.56 18.26
N THR A 169 -19.67 -12.97 19.35
CA THR A 169 -20.43 -12.83 20.60
C THR A 169 -20.32 -11.40 21.14
N HIS A 170 -21.11 -11.09 22.17
CA HIS A 170 -21.00 -9.82 22.87
C HIS A 170 -19.72 -9.69 23.73
N ASP A 171 -19.02 -10.81 23.95
CA ASP A 171 -17.76 -10.82 24.69
C ASP A 171 -16.56 -10.68 23.75
N ARG A 172 -16.01 -9.46 23.73
CA ARG A 172 -14.86 -9.07 22.91
C ARG A 172 -13.52 -9.53 23.48
N ASN A 173 -13.46 -9.95 24.74
CA ASN A 173 -12.25 -10.33 25.45
C ASN A 173 -12.36 -11.78 25.91
N CYS A 174 -12.29 -12.69 24.94
CA CYS A 174 -12.37 -14.12 25.20
C CYS A 174 -11.07 -14.67 25.79
N ASP A 175 -11.19 -15.72 26.62
CA ASP A 175 -10.03 -16.48 27.10
C ASP A 175 -9.42 -17.35 26.00
N THR A 176 -8.26 -17.96 26.27
CA THR A 176 -7.55 -18.79 25.27
C THR A 176 -8.36 -19.97 24.77
N LEU A 177 -9.19 -20.60 25.61
CA LEU A 177 -10.00 -21.74 25.19
C LEU A 177 -11.09 -21.28 24.23
N GLN A 178 -11.76 -20.18 24.56
CA GLN A 178 -12.75 -19.54 23.72
C GLN A 178 -12.15 -19.04 22.40
N VAL A 179 -10.92 -18.51 22.40
CA VAL A 179 -10.20 -18.17 21.16
C VAL A 179 -10.04 -19.41 20.27
N CYS A 180 -9.60 -20.54 20.84
CA CYS A 180 -9.43 -21.78 20.09
C CYS A 180 -10.74 -22.28 19.48
N GLU A 181 -11.83 -22.27 20.25
CA GLU A 181 -13.16 -22.72 19.80
C GLU A 181 -13.71 -21.82 18.69
N ARG A 182 -13.63 -20.49 18.87
CA ARG A 182 -14.12 -19.51 17.89
C ARG A 182 -13.29 -19.50 16.61
N LEU A 183 -11.96 -19.57 16.70
CA LEU A 183 -11.10 -19.69 15.52
C LEU A 183 -11.36 -20.98 14.74
N SER A 184 -11.61 -22.10 15.44
CA SER A 184 -11.97 -23.38 14.79
C SER A 184 -13.27 -23.23 14.01
N THR A 185 -14.28 -22.61 14.62
CA THR A 185 -15.59 -22.35 13.98
C THR A 185 -15.47 -21.39 12.79
N SER A 186 -14.67 -20.32 12.90
CA SER A 186 -14.39 -19.39 11.79
C SER A 186 -13.64 -20.10 10.64
N ALA A 187 -12.65 -20.94 10.95
CA ALA A 187 -11.92 -21.71 9.94
C ALA A 187 -12.85 -22.68 9.18
N GLU A 188 -13.76 -23.36 9.86
CA GLU A 188 -14.79 -24.20 9.23
C GLU A 188 -15.71 -23.39 8.32
N ARG A 189 -16.18 -22.22 8.77
CA ARG A 189 -16.98 -21.30 7.94
C ARG A 189 -16.24 -20.87 6.68
N VAL A 190 -14.98 -20.45 6.81
CA VAL A 190 -14.13 -20.06 5.66
C VAL A 190 -13.97 -21.24 4.70
N SER A 191 -13.79 -22.46 5.23
CA SER A 191 -13.69 -23.68 4.42
C SER A 191 -14.98 -23.96 3.64
N VAL A 192 -16.14 -23.81 4.27
CA VAL A 192 -17.46 -23.94 3.62
C VAL A 192 -17.64 -22.90 2.51
N TYR A 193 -17.37 -21.62 2.80
CA TYR A 193 -17.49 -20.56 1.80
C TYR A 193 -16.47 -20.68 0.66
N SER A 194 -15.29 -21.25 0.91
CA SER A 194 -14.31 -21.52 -0.15
C SER A 194 -14.80 -22.59 -1.12
N ARG A 195 -15.53 -23.61 -0.63
CA ARG A 195 -16.16 -24.65 -1.47
C ARG A 195 -17.45 -24.15 -2.14
N HIS A 196 -18.15 -23.20 -1.52
CA HIS A 196 -19.38 -22.61 -2.03
C HIS A 196 -19.31 -21.08 -2.05
N PRO A 197 -18.56 -20.47 -2.97
CA PRO A 197 -18.36 -19.01 -3.00
C PRO A 197 -19.66 -18.21 -3.09
N SER A 198 -20.70 -18.77 -3.72
CA SER A 198 -22.01 -18.12 -3.87
C SER A 198 -22.79 -17.96 -2.55
N TRP A 199 -22.43 -18.69 -1.49
CA TRP A 199 -23.12 -18.62 -0.21
C TRP A 199 -22.67 -17.45 0.66
N ARG A 200 -21.45 -16.92 0.42
CA ARG A 200 -20.96 -15.74 1.14
C ARG A 200 -21.49 -14.48 0.45
N LYS A 201 -22.52 -13.86 1.02
CA LYS A 201 -22.94 -12.50 0.63
C LYS A 201 -21.92 -11.50 1.18
N SER A 202 -20.89 -11.16 0.40
CA SER A 202 -19.99 -10.07 0.76
C SER A 202 -20.71 -8.72 0.62
N TYR A 203 -20.26 -7.70 1.36
CA TYR A 203 -20.63 -6.33 1.04
C TYR A 203 -20.23 -6.07 -0.43
N ARG A 204 -21.21 -5.72 -1.26
CA ARG A 204 -21.00 -5.54 -2.70
C ARG A 204 -20.47 -4.13 -2.93
N ARG A 205 -19.15 -3.98 -3.02
CA ARG A 205 -18.55 -2.78 -3.61
C ARG A 205 -18.91 -2.76 -5.10
N MET A 206 -19.45 -1.65 -5.62
CA MET A 206 -19.92 -1.56 -7.00
C MET A 206 -18.81 -1.26 -8.01
N SER A 207 -17.76 -0.57 -7.58
CA SER A 207 -16.58 -0.25 -8.39
C SER A 207 -15.36 -0.02 -7.51
N TYR A 208 -14.17 -0.30 -8.05
CA TYR A 208 -12.89 0.03 -7.44
C TYR A 208 -11.94 0.50 -8.56
N THR A 209 -11.39 1.69 -8.40
CA THR A 209 -10.49 2.33 -9.38
C THR A 209 -9.08 2.51 -8.82
N GLY A 210 -8.86 2.16 -7.54
CA GLY A 210 -7.61 2.43 -6.82
C GLY A 210 -7.49 3.88 -6.35
N ARG A 211 -8.40 4.77 -6.77
CA ARG A 211 -8.40 6.19 -6.42
C ARG A 211 -9.21 6.49 -5.16
N GLU A 212 -10.05 5.57 -4.72
CA GLU A 212 -10.90 5.72 -3.54
C GLU A 212 -10.10 5.76 -2.22
N ASP A 213 -10.74 6.29 -1.19
CA ASP A 213 -10.19 6.42 0.17
C ASP A 213 -10.11 5.09 0.92
N GLU A 214 -10.99 4.15 0.57
CA GLU A 214 -11.05 2.82 1.16
C GLU A 214 -10.32 1.82 0.26
N VAL A 215 -9.01 1.80 0.40
CA VAL A 215 -8.13 0.90 -0.36
C VAL A 215 -8.02 -0.48 0.29
N ASP A 216 -8.64 -0.64 1.46
CA ASP A 216 -8.68 -1.90 2.20
C ASP A 216 -9.74 -2.86 1.62
N HIS A 217 -9.51 -4.17 1.82
CA HIS A 217 -10.43 -5.26 1.48
C HIS A 217 -10.90 -5.29 0.01
N VAL A 218 -9.97 -5.16 -0.93
CA VAL A 218 -10.28 -5.13 -2.37
C VAL A 218 -10.47 -6.54 -2.91
N ASN A 219 -11.56 -6.75 -3.67
CA ASN A 219 -11.79 -8.02 -4.34
C ASN A 219 -10.83 -8.18 -5.54
N PRO A 220 -10.14 -9.32 -5.68
CA PRO A 220 -9.32 -9.66 -6.85
C PRO A 220 -10.01 -9.42 -8.20
N THR A 221 -11.34 -9.55 -8.28
CA THR A 221 -12.12 -9.32 -9.51
C THR A 221 -12.01 -7.91 -10.08
N PHE A 222 -11.62 -6.92 -9.27
CA PHE A 222 -11.45 -5.55 -9.74
C PHE A 222 -10.13 -5.34 -10.50
N PHE A 223 -9.17 -6.24 -10.37
CA PHE A 223 -7.88 -6.12 -11.04
C PHE A 223 -7.99 -6.65 -12.48
N THR A 224 -7.67 -5.77 -13.43
CA THR A 224 -7.84 -6.00 -14.88
C THR A 224 -6.52 -6.06 -15.63
N GLY A 225 -5.40 -5.70 -14.99
CA GLY A 225 -4.07 -5.85 -15.57
C GLY A 225 -3.70 -7.31 -15.84
N ASN A 226 -2.67 -7.54 -16.66
CA ASN A 226 -2.14 -8.89 -16.85
C ASN A 226 -1.39 -9.36 -15.59
N LEU A 227 -2.02 -10.24 -14.82
CA LEU A 227 -1.47 -10.75 -13.56
C LEU A 227 -0.91 -12.18 -13.65
N ILE A 228 -0.88 -12.76 -14.86
CA ILE A 228 -0.40 -14.13 -15.06
C ILE A 228 1.11 -14.17 -14.89
N VAL A 229 1.60 -15.07 -14.02
CA VAL A 229 3.01 -15.07 -13.61
C VAL A 229 3.98 -15.53 -14.71
N CYS A 230 3.55 -16.35 -15.67
CA CYS A 230 4.40 -16.77 -16.80
C CYS A 230 4.85 -15.60 -17.69
N ASN A 231 4.12 -14.48 -17.67
CA ASN A 231 4.43 -13.29 -18.46
C ASN A 231 5.47 -12.37 -17.79
N VAL A 232 5.99 -12.76 -16.62
CA VAL A 232 6.91 -11.94 -15.82
C VAL A 232 8.35 -12.42 -15.98
N ASP A 233 9.21 -11.57 -16.52
CA ASP A 233 10.65 -11.72 -16.42
C ASP A 233 11.17 -11.02 -15.16
N LEU A 234 11.43 -11.80 -14.10
CA LEU A 234 11.86 -11.27 -12.79
C LEU A 234 13.16 -10.47 -12.86
N GLN A 235 14.13 -10.90 -13.68
CA GLN A 235 15.41 -10.20 -13.79
C GLN A 235 15.22 -8.88 -14.55
N GLY A 236 14.47 -8.93 -15.67
CA GLY A 236 14.16 -7.75 -16.47
C GLY A 236 13.44 -6.68 -15.65
N VAL A 237 12.38 -7.02 -14.93
CA VAL A 237 11.64 -6.03 -14.11
C VAL A 237 12.48 -5.47 -12.95
N TRP A 238 13.37 -6.28 -12.39
CA TRP A 238 14.31 -5.82 -11.35
C TRP A 238 15.28 -4.77 -11.91
N ASP A 239 15.90 -5.07 -13.06
CA ASP A 239 16.86 -4.16 -13.71
C ASP A 239 16.19 -2.89 -14.22
N LEU A 240 14.97 -2.97 -14.77
CA LEU A 240 14.19 -1.80 -15.17
C LEU A 240 13.86 -0.90 -13.98
N GLY A 241 13.45 -1.48 -12.85
CA GLY A 241 13.19 -0.72 -11.63
C GLY A 241 14.44 -0.01 -11.11
N ARG A 242 15.62 -0.66 -11.20
CA ARG A 242 16.91 -0.02 -10.88
C ARG A 242 17.22 1.16 -11.80
N SER A 243 16.95 1.05 -13.10
CA SER A 243 17.21 2.13 -14.06
C SER A 243 16.26 3.32 -13.90
N ASN A 244 15.06 3.10 -13.35
CA ASN A 244 14.08 4.15 -13.08
C ASN A 244 14.33 4.88 -11.75
N ALA A 245 15.13 4.30 -10.84
CA ALA A 245 15.49 4.86 -9.54
C ALA A 245 16.73 5.75 -9.63
#